data_AF-A0A6S7IER1-F1
#
_entry.id   AF-A0A6S7IER1-F1
#
_cell.length_a   1.000
_cell.length_b   1.000
_cell.length_c   1.000
_cell.angle_alpha   90.00
_cell.angle_beta   90.00
_cell.angle_gamma   90.00
#
_symmetry.space_group_name_H-M   'P 1'
#
loop_
_entity.id
_entity.type
_entity.pdbx_description
1 polymer ?
#
loop_
_entity_poly.entity_id
_entity_poly.type
_entity_poly.pdbx_seq_one_letter_code
_entity_poly.pdbx_strand_id
1 'polypeptide(L)'
;MSSSRTQAVQSKPPKQRSIYFITYSQCGNSGLSRQAFAQIILDAWNDSCLSRIIQWVVSEEMHQDGGKHFHMALKLDKKTRWLAVRNFLDMRHGIKVNFSDKHDNYFSAYKYVVKDDADYVLSDNHPDLTNATAPRTTNASQKRKGTAKNAGAATKKKKKRMAVYDVVRIIQTKGIKSRLELMALASKWQEQGKTDLAEFVSNRGPRVVNEALETAHELTMAIGENKQN
;
A
#
# COMPACT_ATOMS: atom_id res chain seq x y z
N MET A 1 -27.53 24.52 10.35
CA MET A 1 -26.82 24.21 9.09
C MET A 1 -25.82 23.11 9.36
N SER A 2 -26.03 21.95 8.76
CA SER A 2 -25.35 20.68 9.09
C SER A 2 -23.98 20.61 8.43
N SER A 3 -22.91 20.62 9.24
CA SER A 3 -21.54 20.34 8.78
C SER A 3 -21.40 18.84 8.50
N SER A 4 -21.50 18.48 7.22
CA SER A 4 -21.24 17.12 6.76
C SER A 4 -19.74 16.84 6.81
N ARG A 5 -19.33 16.10 7.82
CA ARG A 5 -17.96 15.56 7.98
C ARG A 5 -17.76 14.46 6.95
N THR A 6 -17.06 14.76 5.86
CA THR A 6 -16.63 13.77 4.86
C THR A 6 -15.77 12.72 5.55
N GLN A 7 -16.28 11.49 5.65
CA GLN A 7 -15.51 10.35 6.16
C GLN A 7 -14.40 10.02 5.16
N ALA A 8 -13.15 10.15 5.59
CA ALA A 8 -12.01 9.66 4.84
C ALA A 8 -12.07 8.13 4.80
N VAL A 9 -12.41 7.57 3.64
CA VAL A 9 -12.28 6.13 3.38
C VAL A 9 -10.80 5.78 3.52
N GLN A 10 -10.45 5.03 4.57
CA GLN A 10 -9.11 4.47 4.73
C GLN A 10 -8.87 3.43 3.62
N SER A 11 -8.40 3.90 2.47
CA SER A 11 -7.96 3.03 1.38
C SER A 11 -6.68 2.31 1.79
N LYS A 12 -6.64 0.99 1.58
CA LYS A 12 -5.42 0.19 1.81
C LYS A 12 -4.27 0.79 0.98
N PRO A 13 -3.04 0.84 1.53
CA PRO A 13 -1.92 1.42 0.80
C PRO A 13 -1.69 0.65 -0.50
N PRO A 14 -1.39 1.36 -1.61
CA PRO A 14 -1.26 0.72 -2.90
C PRO A 14 -0.13 -0.31 -2.90
N LYS A 15 -0.45 -1.46 -3.48
CA LYS A 15 0.43 -2.61 -3.57
C LYS A 15 1.65 -2.31 -4.43
N GLN A 16 2.83 -2.72 -3.96
CA GLN A 16 4.07 -2.65 -4.74
C GLN A 16 4.05 -3.64 -5.90
N ARG A 17 4.38 -3.19 -7.11
CA ARG A 17 4.46 -4.04 -8.32
C ARG A 17 5.61 -3.61 -9.21
N SER A 18 6.05 -4.53 -10.04
CA SER A 18 7.02 -4.28 -11.11
C SER A 18 6.35 -4.15 -12.48
N ILE A 19 5.03 -4.31 -12.57
CA ILE A 19 4.24 -4.16 -13.79
C ILE A 19 2.99 -3.36 -13.44
N TYR A 20 2.69 -2.35 -14.26
CA TYR A 20 1.50 -1.52 -14.13
C TYR A 20 0.78 -1.39 -15.47
N PHE A 21 -0.54 -1.47 -15.43
CA PHE A 21 -1.41 -1.03 -16.52
C PHE A 21 -2.03 0.30 -16.12
N ILE A 22 -1.81 1.32 -16.91
CA ILE A 22 -2.18 2.70 -16.64
C ILE A 22 -3.26 3.08 -17.64
N THR A 23 -4.30 3.75 -17.15
CA THR A 23 -5.37 4.28 -18.00
C THR A 23 -5.57 5.75 -17.68
N TYR A 24 -5.64 6.57 -18.70
CA TYR A 24 -5.98 7.98 -18.58
C TYR A 24 -7.11 8.30 -19.54
N SER A 25 -8.25 8.74 -19.02
CA SER A 25 -9.38 9.20 -19.82
C SER A 25 -9.38 10.73 -19.80
N GLN A 26 -9.40 11.33 -20.99
CA GLN A 26 -9.64 12.75 -21.17
C GLN A 26 -11.05 12.97 -21.75
N CYS A 27 -11.78 13.89 -21.13
CA CYS A 27 -12.99 14.44 -21.71
C CYS A 27 -12.59 15.63 -22.61
N GLY A 28 -12.76 15.48 -23.92
CA GLY A 28 -12.45 16.52 -24.92
C GLY A 28 -11.16 16.29 -25.72
N ASN A 29 -10.92 17.20 -26.67
CA ASN A 29 -9.85 17.08 -27.66
C ASN A 29 -8.51 17.61 -27.10
N SER A 30 -7.93 16.87 -26.16
CA SER A 30 -6.59 17.18 -25.69
C SER A 30 -5.59 16.94 -26.82
N GLY A 31 -4.78 17.95 -27.17
CA GLY A 31 -3.67 17.82 -28.12
C GLY A 31 -2.52 16.94 -27.62
N LEU A 32 -2.72 16.18 -26.54
CA LEU A 32 -1.74 15.27 -25.98
C LEU A 32 -1.55 14.08 -26.92
N SER A 33 -0.32 13.84 -27.36
CA SER A 33 0.03 12.66 -28.15
C SER A 33 0.38 11.47 -27.25
N ARG A 34 0.37 10.26 -27.81
CA ARG A 34 0.87 9.03 -27.17
C ARG A 34 2.27 9.21 -26.59
N GLN A 35 3.19 9.77 -27.36
CA GLN A 35 4.57 10.04 -26.95
C GLN A 35 4.62 11.03 -25.78
N ALA A 36 3.88 12.13 -25.86
CA ALA A 36 3.85 13.14 -24.80
C ALA A 36 3.26 12.57 -23.50
N PHE A 37 2.18 11.78 -23.60
CA PHE A 37 1.61 11.08 -22.45
C PHE A 37 2.63 10.10 -21.84
N ALA A 38 3.28 9.28 -22.67
CA ALA A 38 4.33 8.37 -22.18
C ALA A 38 5.41 9.15 -21.44
N GLN A 39 5.97 10.21 -22.04
CA GLN A 39 7.05 10.99 -21.44
C GLN A 39 6.67 11.55 -20.07
N ILE A 40 5.46 12.12 -19.93
CA ILE A 40 4.95 12.61 -18.64
C ILE A 40 4.94 11.50 -17.58
N ILE A 41 4.50 10.29 -17.95
CA ILE A 41 4.51 9.13 -17.04
C ILE A 41 5.95 8.72 -16.69
N LEU A 42 6.86 8.69 -17.67
CA LEU A 42 8.26 8.32 -17.45
C LEU A 42 8.95 9.31 -16.52
N ASP A 43 8.79 10.61 -16.75
CA ASP A 43 9.36 11.68 -15.92
C ASP A 43 8.83 11.58 -14.49
N ALA A 44 7.52 11.40 -14.32
CA ALA A 44 6.92 11.22 -13.00
C ALA A 44 7.49 10.00 -12.26
N TRP A 45 7.78 8.91 -12.97
CA TRP A 45 8.41 7.74 -12.38
C TRP A 45 9.87 7.99 -11.99
N ASN A 46 10.65 8.62 -12.86
CA ASN A 46 12.06 8.93 -12.60
C ASN A 46 12.23 9.90 -11.42
N ASP A 47 11.36 10.90 -11.31
CA ASP A 47 11.41 11.89 -10.23
C ASP A 47 10.88 11.32 -8.90
N SER A 48 9.89 10.45 -8.96
CA SER A 48 9.20 9.97 -7.75
C SER A 48 9.76 8.68 -7.19
N CYS A 49 10.56 7.93 -7.95
CA CYS A 49 10.92 6.55 -7.63
C CYS A 49 12.35 6.18 -8.04
N LEU A 50 13.02 5.35 -7.23
CA LEU A 50 14.35 4.80 -7.54
C LEU A 50 14.33 3.59 -8.48
N SER A 51 13.17 3.17 -8.99
CA SER A 51 13.05 2.03 -9.89
C SER A 51 13.23 2.43 -11.33
N ARG A 52 14.08 1.69 -12.04
CA ARG A 52 14.32 1.92 -13.44
C ARG A 52 13.21 1.30 -14.27
N ILE A 53 12.77 2.05 -15.27
CA ILE A 53 11.82 1.58 -16.29
C ILE A 53 12.58 0.70 -17.28
N ILE A 54 12.10 -0.51 -17.49
CA ILE A 54 12.72 -1.49 -18.41
C ILE A 54 12.03 -1.44 -19.77
N GLN A 55 10.70 -1.46 -19.78
CA GLN A 55 9.88 -1.58 -21.00
C GLN A 55 8.58 -0.81 -20.80
N TRP A 56 8.11 -0.17 -21.87
CA TRP A 56 6.77 0.41 -21.90
C TRP A 56 6.17 0.37 -23.31
N VAL A 57 4.84 0.40 -23.34
CA VAL A 57 4.03 0.59 -24.54
C VAL A 57 2.85 1.49 -24.18
N VAL A 58 2.46 2.37 -25.10
CA VAL A 58 1.27 3.21 -24.97
C VAL A 58 0.44 3.13 -26.25
N SER A 59 -0.88 3.13 -26.09
CA SER A 59 -1.84 3.29 -27.17
C SER A 59 -2.85 4.39 -26.84
N GLU A 60 -3.54 4.83 -27.88
CA GLU A 60 -4.66 5.77 -27.83
C GLU A 60 -5.91 5.08 -28.38
N GLU A 61 -6.96 5.02 -27.56
CA GLU A 61 -8.27 4.53 -27.91
C GLU A 61 -9.24 5.72 -28.01
N MET A 62 -9.97 5.81 -29.11
CA MET A 62 -11.04 6.80 -29.28
C MET A 62 -12.33 6.27 -28.65
N HIS A 63 -12.87 7.02 -27.69
CA HIS A 63 -14.16 6.72 -27.09
C HIS A 63 -15.29 7.08 -28.06
N GLN A 64 -16.40 6.34 -27.99
CA GLN A 64 -17.59 6.61 -28.82
C GLN A 64 -18.16 8.02 -28.60
N ASP A 65 -17.93 8.58 -27.42
CA ASP A 65 -18.36 9.94 -27.04
C ASP A 65 -17.39 11.04 -27.51
N GLY A 66 -16.39 10.70 -28.34
CA GLY A 66 -15.38 11.63 -28.88
C GLY A 66 -14.22 11.96 -27.94
N GLY A 67 -14.15 11.32 -26.77
CA GLY A 67 -13.02 11.43 -25.82
C GLY A 67 -11.84 10.55 -26.18
N LYS A 68 -10.65 10.87 -25.64
CA LYS A 68 -9.41 10.08 -25.86
C LYS A 68 -9.02 9.31 -24.60
N HIS A 69 -8.76 8.02 -24.76
CA HIS A 69 -8.26 7.15 -23.70
C HIS A 69 -6.82 6.72 -24.01
N PHE A 70 -5.91 6.97 -23.08
CA PHE A 70 -4.56 6.43 -23.17
C PHE A 70 -4.45 5.17 -22.32
N HIS A 71 -3.96 4.10 -22.93
CA HIS A 71 -3.60 2.87 -22.24
C HIS A 71 -2.09 2.71 -22.28
N MET A 72 -1.46 2.45 -21.13
CA MET A 72 -0.02 2.23 -21.07
C MET A 72 0.31 1.01 -20.21
N ALA A 73 1.18 0.13 -20.71
CA ALA A 73 1.77 -0.94 -19.93
C ALA A 73 3.21 -0.56 -19.60
N LEU A 74 3.57 -0.63 -18.32
CA LEU A 74 4.88 -0.24 -17.81
C LEU A 74 5.51 -1.40 -17.04
N LYS A 75 6.79 -1.67 -17.26
CA LYS A 75 7.59 -2.66 -16.54
C LYS A 75 8.79 -2.00 -15.88
N LEU A 76 9.00 -2.35 -14.62
CA LEU A 76 10.07 -1.85 -13.75
C LEU A 76 11.04 -2.98 -13.38
N ASP A 77 12.27 -2.59 -13.03
CA ASP A 77 13.31 -3.50 -12.54
C ASP A 77 13.02 -4.10 -11.16
N LYS A 78 12.35 -3.33 -10.30
CA LYS A 78 11.94 -3.75 -8.95
C LYS A 78 10.51 -3.35 -8.66
N LYS A 79 9.98 -3.90 -7.56
CA LYS A 79 8.61 -3.63 -7.13
C LYS A 79 8.54 -2.26 -6.46
N THR A 80 7.74 -1.36 -7.01
CA THR A 80 7.60 0.01 -6.51
C THR A 80 6.12 0.34 -6.30
N ARG A 81 5.79 1.39 -5.53
CA ARG A 81 4.40 1.86 -5.35
C ARG A 81 4.14 3.03 -6.28
N TRP A 82 2.95 3.07 -6.87
CA TRP A 82 2.56 4.15 -7.77
C TRP A 82 2.13 5.45 -7.06
N LEU A 83 1.91 5.45 -5.74
CA LEU A 83 1.27 6.59 -5.04
C LEU A 83 2.02 7.91 -5.22
N ALA A 84 3.34 7.88 -5.08
CA ALA A 84 4.18 9.06 -5.27
C ALA A 84 4.06 9.59 -6.70
N VAL A 85 4.09 8.68 -7.68
CA VAL A 85 3.92 9.00 -9.11
C VAL A 85 2.56 9.64 -9.38
N ARG A 86 1.46 9.09 -8.85
CA ARG A 86 0.13 9.69 -9.04
C ARG A 86 0.06 11.09 -8.45
N ASN A 87 0.61 11.29 -7.26
CA ASN A 87 0.61 12.60 -6.62
C ASN A 87 1.44 13.61 -7.41
N PHE A 88 2.57 13.18 -7.98
CA PHE A 88 3.39 14.01 -8.87
C PHE A 88 2.62 14.41 -10.14
N LEU A 89 1.95 13.45 -10.80
CA LEU A 89 1.16 13.70 -12.01
C LEU A 89 0.03 14.70 -11.76
N ASP A 90 -0.67 14.56 -10.63
CA ASP A 90 -1.77 15.46 -10.25
C ASP A 90 -1.23 16.86 -9.93
N MET A 91 -0.20 16.98 -9.10
CA MET A 91 0.35 18.29 -8.72
C MET A 91 1.03 19.03 -9.90
N ARG A 92 1.78 18.32 -10.74
CA ARG A 92 2.62 18.97 -11.77
C ARG A 92 1.93 19.13 -13.10
N HIS A 93 1.03 18.21 -13.45
CA HIS A 93 0.39 18.19 -14.76
C HIS A 93 -1.14 18.28 -14.68
N GLY A 94 -1.74 18.21 -13.48
CA GLY A 94 -3.20 18.12 -13.33
C GLY A 94 -3.78 16.81 -13.87
N ILE A 95 -2.93 15.80 -14.08
CA ILE A 95 -3.31 14.53 -14.73
C ILE A 95 -3.63 13.49 -13.67
N LYS A 96 -4.86 12.98 -13.72
CA LYS A 96 -5.34 11.89 -12.85
C LYS A 96 -5.45 10.60 -13.64
N VAL A 97 -4.44 9.75 -13.51
CA VAL A 97 -4.43 8.41 -14.12
C VAL A 97 -4.91 7.33 -13.15
N ASN A 98 -5.45 6.25 -13.71
CA ASN A 98 -5.79 5.04 -12.99
C ASN A 98 -4.69 3.98 -13.15
N PHE A 99 -4.28 3.37 -12.04
CA PHE A 99 -3.33 2.25 -12.02
C PHE A 99 -4.07 0.94 -11.73
N SER A 100 -4.08 0.03 -12.71
CA SER A 100 -4.71 -1.29 -12.61
C SER A 100 -3.70 -2.41 -12.37
N ASP A 101 -4.16 -3.45 -11.66
CA ASP A 101 -3.46 -4.72 -11.48
C ASP A 101 -4.14 -5.88 -12.21
N LYS A 102 -4.98 -5.59 -13.23
CA LYS A 102 -5.71 -6.59 -14.02
C LYS A 102 -4.81 -7.62 -14.70
N HIS A 103 -3.60 -7.23 -15.11
CA HIS A 103 -2.68 -8.08 -15.84
C HIS A 103 -1.63 -8.76 -14.95
N ASP A 104 -1.29 -10.00 -15.26
CA ASP A 104 -0.45 -10.85 -14.41
C ASP A 104 1.03 -10.80 -14.81
N ASN A 105 1.29 -10.44 -16.06
CA ASN A 105 2.60 -10.26 -16.61
C ASN A 105 2.58 -9.15 -17.67
N TYR A 106 3.77 -8.67 -18.04
CA TYR A 106 3.91 -7.57 -18.98
C TYR A 106 3.36 -7.93 -20.37
N PHE A 107 3.57 -9.17 -20.84
CA PHE A 107 3.06 -9.64 -22.13
C PHE A 107 1.52 -9.51 -22.23
N SER A 108 0.80 -9.89 -21.18
CA SER A 108 -0.66 -9.76 -21.14
C SER A 108 -1.14 -8.30 -21.09
N ALA A 109 -0.37 -7.39 -20.48
CA ALA A 109 -0.68 -5.96 -20.48
C ALA A 109 -0.35 -5.35 -21.85
N TYR A 110 0.80 -5.69 -22.41
CA TYR A 110 1.23 -5.29 -23.76
C TYR A 110 0.18 -5.67 -24.81
N LYS A 111 -0.25 -6.95 -24.84
CA LYS A 111 -1.27 -7.43 -25.78
C LYS A 111 -2.61 -6.71 -25.65
N TYR A 112 -2.94 -6.25 -24.44
CA TYR A 112 -4.14 -5.44 -24.23
C TYR A 112 -3.99 -4.03 -24.80
N VAL A 113 -2.84 -3.39 -24.53
CA VAL A 113 -2.57 -2.02 -25.00
C VAL A 113 -2.58 -1.95 -26.53
N VAL A 114 -1.93 -2.89 -27.22
CA VAL A 114 -1.78 -2.85 -28.69
C VAL A 114 -2.98 -3.42 -29.46
N LYS A 115 -4.06 -3.83 -28.78
CA LYS A 115 -5.14 -4.61 -29.38
C LYS A 115 -5.89 -3.84 -30.47
N ASP A 116 -6.19 -2.57 -30.20
CA ASP A 116 -7.16 -1.79 -30.98
C ASP A 116 -6.54 -0.52 -31.62
N ASP A 117 -5.24 -0.29 -31.41
CA ASP A 117 -4.51 0.86 -31.94
C ASP A 117 -3.34 0.35 -32.77
N ALA A 118 -3.25 0.71 -34.05
CA ALA A 118 -2.14 0.33 -34.91
C ALA A 118 -0.91 1.25 -34.73
N ASP A 119 -1.13 2.47 -34.24
CA ASP A 119 -0.10 3.51 -34.09
C ASP A 119 0.41 3.59 -32.63
N TYR A 120 0.40 2.45 -31.92
CA TYR A 120 0.96 2.37 -30.58
C TYR A 120 2.45 2.75 -30.58
N VAL A 121 2.91 3.30 -29.46
CA VAL A 121 4.31 3.70 -29.28
C VAL A 121 4.98 2.80 -28.26
N LEU A 122 6.21 2.40 -28.56
CA LEU A 122 7.02 1.51 -27.72
C LEU A 122 8.22 2.26 -27.13
N SER A 123 8.74 1.75 -26.02
CA SER A 123 10.06 2.14 -25.51
C SER A 123 11.18 1.79 -26.48
N ASP A 124 12.29 2.53 -26.41
CA ASP A 124 13.50 2.18 -27.15
C ASP A 124 13.95 0.73 -26.86
N ASN A 125 14.40 0.03 -27.90
CA ASN A 125 14.85 -1.37 -27.82
C ASN A 125 13.80 -2.33 -27.23
N HIS A 126 12.50 -2.03 -27.38
CA HIS A 126 11.44 -2.94 -26.96
C HIS A 126 11.49 -4.24 -27.79
N PRO A 127 11.45 -5.43 -27.16
CA PRO A 127 11.44 -6.69 -27.90
C PRO A 127 10.17 -6.82 -28.73
N ASP A 128 10.24 -7.40 -29.91
CA ASP A 128 9.03 -7.67 -30.68
C ASP A 128 8.18 -8.74 -29.98
N LEU A 129 6.99 -8.35 -29.53
CA LEU A 129 6.02 -9.21 -28.86
C LEU A 129 4.74 -9.40 -29.70
N THR A 130 4.71 -8.89 -30.94
CA THR A 130 3.55 -8.97 -31.83
C THR A 130 3.20 -10.42 -32.17
N ASN A 131 4.21 -11.22 -32.54
CA ASN A 131 4.04 -12.63 -32.91
C ASN A 131 4.58 -13.61 -31.86
N ALA A 132 5.02 -13.10 -30.71
CA ALA A 132 5.58 -13.95 -29.66
C ALA A 132 4.48 -14.79 -28.98
N THR A 133 4.78 -16.07 -28.75
CA THR A 133 3.97 -16.92 -27.87
C THR A 133 4.07 -16.45 -26.43
N ALA A 134 3.00 -16.66 -25.66
CA ALA A 134 2.97 -16.29 -24.24
C ALA A 134 4.21 -16.84 -23.49
N PRO A 135 4.84 -16.04 -22.60
CA PRO A 135 6.02 -16.49 -21.87
C PRO A 135 5.78 -17.80 -21.11
N ARG A 136 6.80 -18.68 -21.03
CA ARG A 136 6.72 -19.94 -20.25
C ARG A 136 6.31 -19.72 -18.78
N THR A 137 6.53 -18.52 -18.27
CA THR A 137 6.19 -18.11 -16.89
C THR A 137 4.74 -17.67 -16.70
N THR A 138 3.91 -17.63 -17.75
CA THR A 138 2.52 -17.15 -17.69
C THR A 138 1.70 -17.88 -16.62
N ASN A 139 1.76 -19.21 -16.59
CA ASN A 139 1.06 -20.03 -15.59
C ASN A 139 1.53 -19.73 -14.15
N ALA A 140 2.84 -19.47 -13.96
CA ALA A 140 3.38 -19.13 -12.65
C ALA A 140 2.89 -17.75 -12.18
N SER A 141 2.80 -16.77 -13.09
CA SER A 141 2.27 -15.44 -12.79
C SER A 141 0.78 -15.47 -12.44
N GLN A 142 -0.03 -16.21 -13.20
CA GLN A 142 -1.45 -16.41 -12.92
C GLN A 142 -1.67 -17.09 -11.56
N LYS A 143 -0.93 -18.18 -11.28
CA LYS A 143 -1.01 -18.88 -9.99
C LYS A 143 -0.63 -17.98 -8.81
N ARG A 144 0.39 -17.13 -8.93
CA ARG A 144 0.80 -16.17 -7.87
C ARG A 144 -0.30 -15.16 -7.53
N LYS A 145 -1.08 -14.71 -8.52
CA LYS A 145 -2.22 -13.81 -8.28
C LYS A 145 -3.41 -14.55 -7.67
N GLY A 146 -3.67 -15.78 -8.10
CA GLY A 146 -4.68 -16.66 -7.49
C GLY A 146 -4.38 -17.00 -6.04
N THR A 147 -3.14 -17.36 -5.71
CA THR A 147 -2.71 -17.57 -4.31
C THR A 147 -2.76 -16.29 -3.49
N ALA A 148 -2.52 -15.10 -4.06
CA ALA A 148 -2.71 -13.84 -3.34
C ALA A 148 -4.19 -13.52 -3.05
N LYS A 149 -5.13 -13.94 -3.91
CA LYS A 149 -6.58 -13.85 -3.64
C LYS A 149 -7.00 -14.81 -2.52
N ASN A 150 -6.49 -16.03 -2.51
CA ASN A 150 -6.79 -17.04 -1.49
C ASN A 150 -6.04 -16.83 -0.16
N ALA A 151 -4.84 -16.23 -0.20
CA ALA A 151 -4.10 -15.80 0.99
C ALA A 151 -4.75 -14.58 1.69
N GLY A 152 -5.67 -13.89 1.00
CA GLY A 152 -6.56 -12.90 1.62
C GLY A 152 -7.61 -13.50 2.55
N ALA A 153 -7.92 -14.80 2.41
CA ALA A 153 -8.85 -15.54 3.28
C ALA A 153 -8.14 -16.26 4.45
N ALA A 154 -6.82 -16.47 4.35
CA ALA A 154 -6.00 -17.02 5.43
C ALA A 154 -5.07 -15.95 6.02
N THR A 155 -5.64 -14.86 6.53
CA THR A 155 -4.92 -14.07 7.54
C THR A 155 -4.69 -14.98 8.74
N LYS A 156 -3.49 -15.55 8.88
CA LYS A 156 -2.98 -15.89 10.21
C LYS A 156 -3.12 -14.60 11.02
N LYS A 157 -4.12 -14.55 11.92
CA LYS A 157 -4.34 -13.42 12.82
C LYS A 157 -2.98 -13.14 13.47
N LYS A 158 -2.31 -12.06 13.07
CA LYS A 158 -1.09 -11.63 13.78
C LYS A 158 -1.53 -11.46 15.22
N LYS A 159 -0.93 -12.21 16.15
CA LYS A 159 -1.22 -12.11 17.59
C LYS A 159 -1.12 -10.62 17.95
N LYS A 160 -2.24 -10.03 18.38
CA LYS A 160 -2.31 -8.61 18.75
C LYS A 160 -1.35 -8.43 19.92
N ARG A 161 -0.26 -7.69 19.72
CA ARG A 161 0.67 -7.35 20.80
C ARG A 161 -0.06 -6.46 21.80
N MET A 162 0.17 -6.68 23.09
CA MET A 162 -0.41 -5.87 24.15
C MET A 162 -0.03 -4.40 23.96
N ALA A 163 -1.03 -3.51 24.02
CA ALA A 163 -0.78 -2.08 23.92
C ALA A 163 -0.30 -1.53 25.27
N VAL A 164 0.43 -0.41 25.26
CA VAL A 164 0.88 0.27 26.49
C VAL A 164 -0.32 0.60 27.40
N TYR A 165 -1.42 1.04 26.80
CA TYR A 165 -2.66 1.34 27.51
C TYR A 165 -3.26 0.13 28.25
N ASP A 166 -3.17 -1.08 27.68
CA ASP A 166 -3.65 -2.30 28.33
C ASP A 166 -2.80 -2.60 29.58
N VAL A 167 -1.49 -2.38 29.50
CA VAL A 167 -0.55 -2.54 30.63
C VAL A 167 -0.81 -1.51 31.72
N VAL A 168 -1.06 -0.25 31.36
CA VAL A 168 -1.45 0.83 32.28
C VAL A 168 -2.69 0.43 33.08
N ARG A 169 -3.73 -0.11 32.42
CA ARG A 169 -4.94 -0.60 33.10
C ARG A 169 -4.66 -1.77 34.04
N ILE A 170 -3.79 -2.70 33.65
CA ILE A 170 -3.39 -3.83 34.50
C ILE A 170 -2.68 -3.31 35.76
N ILE A 171 -1.76 -2.36 35.60
CA ILE A 171 -1.03 -1.72 36.70
C ILE A 171 -2.01 -1.08 37.69
N GLN A 172 -2.99 -0.30 37.21
CA GLN A 172 -4.02 0.31 38.05
C GLN A 172 -4.89 -0.73 38.76
N THR A 173 -5.38 -1.73 38.02
CA THR A 173 -6.30 -2.75 38.55
C THR A 173 -5.65 -3.65 39.58
N LYS A 174 -4.35 -3.95 39.41
CA LYS A 174 -3.59 -4.84 40.29
C LYS A 174 -2.76 -4.09 41.35
N GLY A 175 -2.79 -2.76 41.34
CA GLY A 175 -2.05 -1.93 42.30
C GLY A 175 -0.53 -2.14 42.23
N ILE A 176 0.00 -2.31 41.01
CA ILE A 176 1.42 -2.60 40.79
C ILE A 176 2.22 -1.31 40.97
N LYS A 177 3.23 -1.33 41.83
CA LYS A 177 4.02 -0.14 42.19
C LYS A 177 5.40 -0.12 41.57
N SER A 178 5.89 -1.27 41.12
CA SER A 178 7.27 -1.41 40.63
C SER A 178 7.38 -2.30 39.41
N ARG A 179 8.47 -2.09 38.65
CA ARG A 179 8.82 -2.94 37.51
C ARG A 179 9.00 -4.40 37.91
N LEU A 180 9.55 -4.66 39.11
CA LEU A 180 9.75 -6.01 39.61
C LEU A 180 8.42 -6.73 39.86
N GLU A 181 7.43 -6.04 40.44
CA GLU A 181 6.08 -6.57 40.64
C GLU A 181 5.39 -6.87 39.30
N LEU A 182 5.57 -5.99 38.30
CA LEU A 182 5.05 -6.23 36.96
C LEU A 182 5.67 -7.47 36.30
N MET A 183 6.98 -7.67 36.49
CA MET A 183 7.70 -8.86 36.02
C MET A 183 7.23 -10.12 36.75
N ALA A 184 7.05 -10.06 38.07
CA ALA A 184 6.52 -11.18 38.85
C ALA A 184 5.10 -11.57 38.39
N LEU A 185 4.25 -10.58 38.08
CA LEU A 185 2.93 -10.83 37.51
C LEU A 185 3.04 -11.47 36.11
N ALA A 186 3.96 -11.01 35.27
CA ALA A 186 4.20 -11.57 33.95
C ALA A 186 4.65 -13.04 34.01
N SER A 187 5.53 -13.40 34.94
CA SER A 187 5.96 -14.79 35.16
C SER A 187 4.79 -15.67 35.62
N LYS A 188 3.95 -15.20 36.56
CA LYS A 188 2.74 -15.93 36.98
C LYS A 188 1.75 -16.14 35.82
N TRP A 189 1.62 -15.16 34.93
CA TRP A 189 0.78 -15.30 33.74
C TRP A 189 1.36 -16.31 32.75
N GLN A 190 2.68 -16.33 32.60
CA GLN A 190 3.37 -17.28 31.74
C GLN A 190 3.19 -18.73 32.22
N GLU A 191 3.22 -18.99 33.52
CA GLU A 191 2.88 -20.31 34.11
C GLU A 191 1.44 -20.75 33.75
N GLN A 192 0.53 -19.79 33.58
CA GLN A 192 -0.87 -20.01 33.16
C GLN A 192 -1.04 -19.99 31.63
N GLY A 193 0.05 -19.98 30.87
CA GLY A 193 0.05 -19.95 29.40
C GLY A 193 -0.26 -18.58 28.78
N LYS A 194 -0.41 -17.52 29.57
CA LYS A 194 -0.62 -16.13 29.11
C LYS A 194 0.73 -15.41 29.00
N THR A 195 1.29 -15.41 27.79
CA THR A 195 2.65 -14.87 27.54
C THR A 195 2.67 -13.39 27.12
N ASP A 196 1.51 -12.76 26.96
CA ASP A 196 1.35 -11.42 26.40
C ASP A 196 2.02 -10.33 27.24
N LEU A 197 1.89 -10.38 28.56
CA LEU A 197 2.54 -9.42 29.47
C LEU A 197 4.07 -9.65 29.52
N ALA A 198 4.51 -10.90 29.52
CA ALA A 198 5.94 -11.26 29.49
C ALA A 198 6.60 -10.82 28.16
N GLU A 199 5.91 -11.00 27.04
CA GLU A 199 6.32 -10.50 25.73
C GLU A 199 6.40 -8.97 25.71
N PHE A 200 5.47 -8.26 26.38
CA PHE A 200 5.51 -6.81 26.46
C PHE A 200 6.75 -6.32 27.22
N VAL A 201 6.97 -6.85 28.43
CA VAL A 201 8.07 -6.42 29.31
C VAL A 201 9.43 -6.74 28.71
N SER A 202 9.56 -7.89 28.05
CA SER A 202 10.83 -8.33 27.45
C SER A 202 11.16 -7.59 26.16
N ASN A 203 10.17 -7.30 25.30
CA ASN A 203 10.42 -6.74 23.97
C ASN A 203 10.44 -5.21 23.90
N ARG A 204 9.78 -4.50 24.83
CA ARG A 204 9.65 -3.03 24.77
C ARG A 204 10.78 -2.29 25.50
N GLY A 205 11.61 -2.99 26.27
CA GLY A 205 12.73 -2.42 27.02
C GLY A 205 12.28 -1.68 28.29
N PRO A 206 13.23 -1.41 29.21
CA PRO A 206 12.92 -0.85 30.53
C PRO A 206 12.29 0.56 30.47
N ARG A 207 12.68 1.39 29.49
CA ARG A 207 12.15 2.75 29.32
C ARG A 207 10.63 2.76 29.15
N VAL A 208 10.11 2.00 28.19
CA VAL A 208 8.65 1.96 27.90
C VAL A 208 7.86 1.37 29.06
N VAL A 209 8.45 0.42 29.79
CA VAL A 209 7.82 -0.18 30.97
C VAL A 209 7.72 0.84 32.11
N ASN A 210 8.75 1.65 32.32
CA ASN A 210 8.74 2.71 33.33
C ASN A 210 7.75 3.82 32.96
N GLU A 211 7.74 4.27 31.71
CA GLU A 211 6.77 5.25 31.21
C GLU A 211 5.31 4.77 31.44
N ALA A 212 5.04 3.48 31.28
CA ALA A 212 3.72 2.90 31.56
C ALA A 212 3.38 2.89 33.07
N LEU A 213 4.35 2.68 33.95
CA LEU A 213 4.17 2.77 35.41
C LEU A 213 3.87 4.21 35.84
N GLU A 214 4.65 5.16 35.34
CA GLU A 214 4.45 6.60 35.60
C GLU A 214 3.07 7.06 35.14
N THR A 215 2.71 6.76 33.89
CA THR A 215 1.39 7.09 33.34
C THR A 215 0.25 6.47 34.16
N ALA A 216 0.42 5.24 34.65
CA ALA A 216 -0.59 4.59 35.47
C ALA A 216 -0.76 5.27 36.84
N HIS A 217 0.33 5.71 37.46
CA HIS A 217 0.30 6.46 38.71
C HIS A 217 -0.35 7.84 38.52
N GLU A 218 0.05 8.60 37.50
CA GLU A 218 -0.54 9.90 37.16
C GLU A 218 -2.06 9.79 36.95
N LEU A 219 -2.50 8.81 36.16
CA LEU A 219 -3.92 8.58 35.92
C LEU A 219 -4.68 8.17 37.19
N THR A 220 -4.03 7.46 38.11
CA THR A 220 -4.64 7.09 39.39
C THR A 220 -4.79 8.30 40.30
N MET A 221 -3.79 9.20 40.34
CA MET A 221 -3.85 10.45 41.10
C MET A 221 -4.92 11.39 40.56
N ALA A 222 -5.01 11.57 39.24
CA ALA A 222 -6.01 12.43 38.60
C ALA A 222 -7.47 11.97 38.85
N ILE A 223 -7.69 10.67 39.06
CA ILE A 223 -9.01 10.12 39.43
C ILE A 223 -9.27 10.31 40.94
N GLY A 224 -8.23 10.26 41.78
CA GLY A 224 -8.33 10.49 43.21
C GLY A 224 -8.68 11.94 43.56
N GLU A 225 -8.11 12.91 42.84
CA GLU A 225 -8.37 14.35 43.03
C GLU A 225 -9.79 14.75 42.62
N ASN A 226 -10.39 14.07 41.62
CA ASN A 226 -11.77 14.33 41.18
C ASN A 226 -12.86 13.75 42.11
N LYS A 227 -12.50 13.09 43.22
CA LYS A 227 -13.45 12.57 44.21
C LYS A 227 -13.54 13.41 45.50
N GLN A 228 -12.79 14.51 45.58
CA GLN A 228 -12.77 15.41 46.74
C GLN A 228 -13.40 16.79 46.47
N ASN A 229 -14.04 16.99 45.31
CA ASN A 229 -14.86 18.17 45.00
C ASN A 229 -16.34 17.80 44.87
#